data_AF-A0A0E9N621-F1
#
_entry.id   AF-A0A0E9N621-F1
#
_cell.length_a   1.000
_cell.length_b   1.000
_cell.length_c   1.000
_cell.angle_alpha   90.00
_cell.angle_beta   90.00
_cell.angle_gamma   90.00
#
_symmetry.space_group_name_H-M   'P 1'
#
loop_
_entity.id
_entity.type
_entity.pdbx_description
1 polymer ?
#
loop_
_entity_poly.entity_id
_entity_poly.type
_entity_poly.pdbx_seq_one_letter_code
_entity_poly.pdbx_strand_id
1 'polypeptide(L)'
;MYYIEDLRFYWTEEKSLYGGIRTDGNQYYLNLRPYPVVPREKRKLKGPVLLELENDTTYTLKQFDTEWLGDTAVSLFYQISREQLDAMLHHRVRKAVIDMEEGKPREYAFALHREAIMSQLQCFIDSRRKKKF
;
A
#
# COMPACT_ATOMS: atom_id res chain seq x y z
N MET A 1 17.51 -0.41 -0.27
CA MET A 1 16.08 -0.27 0.08
C MET A 1 15.92 0.96 0.96
N TYR A 2 15.03 1.91 0.64
CA TYR A 2 14.78 3.09 1.47
C TYR A 2 13.67 2.76 2.49
N TYR A 3 14.01 2.80 3.77
CA TYR A 3 13.06 2.51 4.85
C TYR A 3 12.27 3.79 5.19
N ILE A 4 11.13 3.96 4.53
CA ILE A 4 10.03 4.82 4.99
C ILE A 4 9.26 4.02 6.05
N GLU A 5 8.91 4.63 7.18
CA GLU A 5 8.08 3.95 8.17
C GLU A 5 6.64 3.81 7.63
N ASP A 6 6.04 2.62 7.78
CA ASP A 6 4.67 2.40 7.33
C ASP A 6 3.70 3.16 8.24
N LEU A 7 2.76 3.87 7.64
CA LEU A 7 1.69 4.53 8.36
C LEU A 7 0.60 3.53 8.70
N ARG A 8 -0.05 3.70 9.85
CA ARG A 8 -1.25 2.95 10.19
C ARG A 8 -2.44 3.54 9.45
N PHE A 9 -2.89 2.87 8.40
CA PHE A 9 -4.05 3.28 7.61
C PHE A 9 -5.37 2.94 8.30
N TYR A 10 -5.45 1.74 8.88
CA TYR A 10 -6.68 1.25 9.51
C TYR A 10 -6.37 0.42 10.74
N TRP A 11 -7.22 0.48 11.76
CA TRP A 11 -7.14 -0.42 12.91
C TRP A 11 -8.52 -0.65 13.54
N THR A 12 -8.72 -1.87 14.02
CA THR A 12 -9.82 -2.34 14.86
C THR A 12 -9.26 -3.41 15.80
N GLU A 13 -10.09 -3.96 16.68
CA GLU A 13 -9.70 -5.10 17.52
C GLU A 13 -9.37 -6.36 16.67
N GLU A 14 -10.03 -6.53 15.51
CA GLU A 14 -9.93 -7.75 14.70
C GLU A 14 -8.89 -7.67 13.59
N LYS A 15 -8.66 -6.48 13.02
CA LYS A 15 -7.77 -6.29 11.88
C LYS A 15 -7.16 -4.90 11.82
N SER A 16 -6.00 -4.81 11.20
CA SER A 16 -5.33 -3.54 10.90
C SER A 16 -4.69 -3.55 9.53
N LEU A 17 -4.49 -2.37 8.97
CA LEU A 17 -3.75 -2.16 7.74
C LEU A 17 -2.68 -1.10 7.98
N TYR A 18 -1.44 -1.48 7.78
CA TYR A 18 -0.31 -0.57 7.69
C TYR A 18 0.11 -0.44 6.23
N GLY A 19 0.77 0.65 5.86
CA GLY A 19 1.31 0.78 4.53
C GLY A 19 1.90 2.14 4.21
N GLY A 20 2.25 2.31 2.94
CA GLY A 20 2.84 3.53 2.42
C GLY A 20 3.20 3.43 0.95
N ILE A 21 3.59 4.55 0.36
CA ILE A 21 4.10 4.58 -1.01
C ILE A 21 5.62 4.36 -1.00
N ARG A 22 6.08 3.41 -1.81
CA ARG A 22 7.47 3.06 -2.07
C ARG A 22 7.83 3.42 -3.51
N THR A 23 9.11 3.63 -3.77
CA THR A 23 9.61 3.82 -5.14
C THR A 23 11.04 3.30 -5.25
N ASP A 24 11.36 2.73 -6.41
CA ASP A 24 12.72 2.37 -6.82
C ASP A 24 13.41 3.48 -7.62
N GLY A 25 12.73 4.62 -7.83
CA GLY A 25 13.18 5.74 -8.64
C GLY A 25 12.63 5.75 -10.07
N ASN A 26 12.10 4.61 -10.55
CA ASN A 26 11.46 4.48 -11.87
C ASN A 26 9.95 4.29 -11.75
N GLN A 27 9.50 3.51 -10.76
CA GLN A 27 8.11 3.15 -10.53
C GLN A 27 7.69 3.48 -9.09
N TYR A 28 6.38 3.61 -8.88
CA TYR A 28 5.79 3.79 -7.55
C TYR A 28 4.99 2.54 -7.18
N TYR A 29 5.02 2.20 -5.91
CA TYR A 29 4.35 1.03 -5.37
C TYR A 29 3.58 1.39 -4.12
N LEU A 30 2.33 0.94 -4.02
CA LEU A 30 1.61 0.93 -2.76
C LEU A 30 2.02 -0.33 -2.01
N ASN A 31 2.67 -0.16 -0.86
CA ASN A 31 2.95 -1.24 0.08
C ASN A 31 1.81 -1.30 1.10
N LEU A 32 1.22 -2.49 1.26
CA LEU A 32 0.17 -2.77 2.23
C LEU A 32 0.54 -3.97 3.09
N ARG A 33 0.35 -3.84 4.40
CA ARG A 33 0.66 -4.85 5.41
C ARG A 33 -0.60 -5.13 6.22
N PRO A 34 -1.47 -6.04 5.74
CA PRO A 34 -2.67 -6.44 6.47
C PRO A 34 -2.30 -7.31 7.67
N TYR A 35 -3.06 -7.19 8.75
CA TYR A 35 -2.99 -8.07 9.92
C TYR A 35 -4.42 -8.42 10.39
N PRO A 36 -4.71 -9.66 10.83
CA PRO A 36 -3.80 -10.81 10.93
C PRO A 36 -3.38 -11.35 9.57
N VAL A 37 -2.18 -11.93 9.48
CA VAL A 37 -1.66 -12.46 8.22
C VAL A 37 -2.23 -13.85 7.94
N VAL A 38 -2.50 -14.15 6.68
CA VAL A 38 -2.92 -15.50 6.24
C VAL A 38 -1.73 -16.46 6.39
N PRO A 39 -1.92 -17.72 6.84
CA PRO A 39 -0.82 -18.66 6.96
C PRO A 39 -0.01 -18.79 5.65
N ARG A 40 1.33 -18.75 5.78
CA ARG A 40 2.29 -18.76 4.65
C ARG A 40 2.10 -19.91 3.67
N GLU A 41 1.47 -21.00 4.12
CA GLU A 41 1.11 -22.17 3.32
C GLU A 41 0.18 -21.82 2.14
N LYS A 42 -0.61 -20.74 2.26
CA LYS A 42 -1.33 -20.12 1.14
C LYS A 42 -0.39 -19.18 0.36
N ARG A 43 0.61 -19.78 -0.30
CA ARG A 43 1.81 -19.15 -0.90
C ARG A 43 1.58 -18.10 -2.01
N LYS A 44 0.33 -17.75 -2.36
CA LYS A 44 0.05 -16.94 -3.56
C LYS A 44 -1.03 -15.90 -3.35
N LEU A 45 -0.88 -15.04 -2.34
CA LEU A 45 -1.55 -13.73 -2.38
C LEU A 45 -1.09 -13.03 -3.68
N LYS A 46 -1.90 -13.13 -4.73
CA LYS A 46 -1.64 -12.64 -6.11
C LYS A 46 -2.81 -11.81 -6.66
N GLY A 47 -3.80 -11.52 -5.82
CA GLY A 47 -4.98 -10.73 -6.19
C GLY A 47 -4.67 -9.25 -6.32
N PRO A 48 -5.35 -8.53 -7.22
CA PRO A 48 -5.26 -7.08 -7.26
C PRO A 48 -5.83 -6.46 -5.97
N VAL A 49 -5.51 -5.18 -5.73
CA VAL A 49 -6.23 -4.37 -4.74
C VAL A 49 -7.13 -3.39 -5.46
N LEU A 50 -8.36 -3.25 -4.97
CA LEU A 50 -9.25 -2.18 -5.40
C LEU A 50 -9.07 -0.99 -4.44
N LEU A 51 -8.85 0.19 -4.99
CA LEU A 51 -8.78 1.44 -4.25
C LEU A 51 -9.92 2.34 -4.67
N GLU A 52 -10.71 2.77 -3.70
CA GLU A 52 -11.78 3.74 -3.91
C GLU A 52 -11.32 5.12 -3.44
N LEU A 53 -11.43 6.12 -4.31
CA LEU A 53 -11.11 7.50 -4.02
C LEU A 53 -12.36 8.28 -3.57
N GLU A 54 -12.16 9.48 -3.03
CA GLU A 54 -13.27 10.30 -2.53
C GLU A 54 -14.23 10.85 -3.58
N ASN A 55 -13.82 10.83 -4.84
CA ASN A 55 -14.62 11.20 -6.01
C ASN A 55 -15.36 9.99 -6.62
N ASP A 56 -15.52 8.91 -5.86
CA ASP A 56 -16.13 7.63 -6.27
C ASP A 56 -15.39 6.89 -7.40
N THR A 57 -14.19 7.35 -7.79
CA THR A 57 -13.35 6.63 -8.76
C THR A 57 -12.73 5.42 -8.10
N THR A 58 -12.80 4.26 -8.78
CA THR A 58 -12.18 3.02 -8.32
C THR A 58 -11.03 2.63 -9.23
N TYR A 59 -9.85 2.41 -8.65
CA TYR A 59 -8.68 1.89 -9.36
C TYR A 59 -8.36 0.47 -8.94
N THR A 60 -8.11 -0.40 -9.92
CA THR A 60 -7.56 -1.73 -9.70
C THR A 60 -6.05 -1.64 -9.83
N LEU A 61 -5.30 -1.81 -8.73
CA LEU A 61 -3.85 -1.88 -8.79
C LEU A 61 -3.39 -3.32 -8.99
N LYS A 62 -2.48 -3.51 -9.93
CA LYS A 62 -1.87 -4.81 -10.21
C LYS A 62 -0.86 -5.13 -9.12
N GLN A 63 -0.95 -6.34 -8.59
CA GLN A 63 0.06 -6.81 -7.65
C GLN A 63 1.40 -7.00 -8.35
N PHE A 64 2.43 -6.42 -7.75
CA PHE A 64 3.81 -6.50 -8.17
C PHE A 64 4.54 -7.63 -7.45
N ASP A 65 4.46 -7.65 -6.10
CA ASP A 65 5.18 -8.63 -5.29
C ASP A 65 4.51 -8.90 -3.94
N THR A 66 4.94 -9.97 -3.27
CA THR A 66 4.58 -10.35 -1.91
C THR A 66 5.84 -10.73 -1.14
N GLU A 67 6.18 -9.94 -0.13
CA GLU A 67 7.30 -10.26 0.76
C GLU A 67 6.78 -10.78 2.10
N TRP A 68 7.30 -11.94 2.53
CA TRP A 68 6.98 -12.53 3.82
C TRP A 68 8.12 -12.25 4.80
N LEU A 69 7.79 -11.73 5.98
CA LEU A 69 8.72 -11.56 7.09
C LEU A 69 8.36 -12.57 8.18
N GLY A 70 8.97 -13.75 8.08
CA GLY A 70 8.59 -14.91 8.89
C GLY A 70 7.19 -15.42 8.52
N ASP A 71 6.47 -15.93 9.51
CA ASP A 71 5.12 -16.49 9.32
C ASP A 71 4.01 -15.55 9.83
N THR A 72 4.38 -14.38 10.37
CA THR A 72 3.48 -13.46 11.08
C THR A 72 3.28 -12.12 10.39
N ALA A 73 4.08 -11.81 9.36
CA ALA A 73 4.04 -10.53 8.66
C ALA A 73 4.13 -10.75 7.14
N VAL A 74 3.29 -10.04 6.39
CA VAL A 74 3.32 -9.99 4.92
C VAL A 74 3.25 -8.55 4.44
N SER A 75 4.01 -8.26 3.39
CA SER A 75 4.02 -7.00 2.66
C SER A 75 3.56 -7.25 1.24
N LEU A 76 2.44 -6.64 0.87
CA LEU A 76 1.85 -6.70 -0.47
C LEU A 76 2.24 -5.43 -1.22
N PHE A 77 2.90 -5.58 -2.37
CA PHE A 77 3.32 -4.47 -3.21
C PHE A 77 2.44 -4.41 -4.45
N TYR A 78 1.84 -3.24 -4.70
CA TYR A 78 0.99 -2.99 -5.86
C TYR A 78 1.57 -1.86 -6.69
N GLN A 79 1.68 -2.06 -8.00
CA GLN A 79 2.21 -1.04 -8.88
C GLN A 79 1.21 0.11 -9.03
N ILE A 80 1.69 1.35 -8.92
CA ILE A 80 0.92 2.58 -9.13
C ILE A 80 1.40 3.21 -10.44
N SER A 81 0.47 3.41 -11.39
CA SER A 81 0.74 4.18 -12.60
C SER A 81 0.86 5.67 -12.29
N ARG A 82 1.43 6.46 -13.22
CA ARG A 82 1.48 7.92 -13.03
C ARG A 82 0.10 8.56 -12.92
N GLU A 83 -0.86 8.10 -13.71
CA GLU A 83 -2.24 8.57 -13.67
C GLU A 83 -2.90 8.25 -12.32
N GLN A 84 -2.71 7.04 -11.82
CA GLN A 84 -3.22 6.62 -10.51
C GLN A 84 -2.58 7.42 -9.37
N LEU A 85 -1.27 7.66 -9.44
CA LEU A 85 -0.57 8.48 -8.44
C LEU A 85 -1.08 9.92 -8.46
N ASP A 86 -1.28 10.51 -9.64
CA ASP A 86 -1.82 11.85 -9.79
C ASP A 86 -3.24 11.96 -9.21
N ALA A 87 -4.10 10.97 -9.49
CA ALA A 87 -5.43 10.91 -8.90
C ALA A 87 -5.39 10.83 -7.38
N MET A 88 -4.49 10.02 -6.80
CA MET A 88 -4.31 9.93 -5.34
C MET A 88 -3.72 11.20 -4.70
N LEU A 89 -3.01 12.02 -5.48
CA LEU A 89 -2.54 13.34 -5.03
C LEU A 89 -3.66 14.39 -5.04
N HIS A 90 -4.69 14.22 -5.85
CA HIS A 90 -5.83 15.15 -5.92
C HIS A 90 -7.04 14.69 -5.10
N HIS A 91 -7.16 13.39 -4.85
CA HIS A 91 -8.29 12.79 -4.17
C HIS A 91 -7.81 11.81 -3.10
N ARG A 92 -8.39 11.92 -1.90
CA ARG A 92 -8.12 10.99 -0.81
C ARG A 92 -8.52 9.56 -1.21
N VAL A 93 -7.67 8.58 -0.94
CA VAL A 93 -8.10 7.17 -0.94
C VAL A 93 -8.97 6.97 0.31
N ARG A 94 -10.19 6.44 0.14
CA ARG A 94 -11.16 6.19 1.23
C ARG A 94 -11.24 4.72 1.65
N LYS A 95 -10.95 3.81 0.72
CA LYS A 95 -11.13 2.38 0.93
C LYS A 95 -10.13 1.58 0.11
N ALA A 96 -9.61 0.49 0.70
CA ALA A 96 -9.00 -0.59 -0.06
C ALA A 96 -9.73 -1.91 0.16
N VAL A 97 -9.85 -2.70 -0.90
CA VAL A 97 -10.35 -4.07 -0.86
C VAL A 97 -9.26 -5.00 -1.33
N ILE A 98 -8.80 -5.86 -0.41
CA ILE A 98 -7.72 -6.80 -0.64
C ILE A 98 -8.31 -8.21 -0.64
N ASP A 99 -8.14 -8.93 -1.74
CA ASP A 99 -8.44 -10.36 -1.76
C ASP A 99 -7.29 -11.13 -1.10
N MET A 100 -7.58 -11.71 0.06
CA MET A 100 -6.63 -12.50 0.85
C MET A 100 -6.70 -14.00 0.54
N GLU A 101 -7.42 -14.41 -0.51
CA GLU A 101 -7.64 -15.82 -0.90
C GLU A 101 -8.17 -16.71 0.25
N GLU A 102 -9.01 -16.13 1.11
CA GLU A 102 -9.62 -16.80 2.27
C GLU A 102 -11.15 -16.84 2.20
N GLY A 103 -11.73 -16.55 1.04
CA GLY A 103 -13.17 -16.49 0.81
C GLY A 103 -13.63 -15.07 0.53
N LYS A 104 -14.04 -14.33 1.58
CA LYS A 104 -14.51 -12.94 1.42
C LYS A 104 -13.32 -11.96 1.40
N PRO A 105 -13.24 -11.05 0.43
CA PRO A 105 -12.23 -9.99 0.42
C PRO A 105 -12.27 -9.14 1.68
N ARG A 106 -11.11 -8.69 2.14
CA ARG A 106 -11.01 -7.80 3.30
C ARG A 106 -11.12 -6.36 2.85
N GLU A 107 -12.06 -5.65 3.45
CA GLU A 107 -12.22 -4.22 3.25
C GLU A 107 -11.58 -3.42 4.38
N TYR A 108 -10.91 -2.33 4.02
CA TYR A 108 -10.30 -1.38 4.94
C TYR A 108 -10.72 0.03 4.56
N ALA A 109 -11.47 0.71 5.42
CA ALA A 109 -11.90 2.09 5.20
C ALA A 109 -10.89 3.04 5.87
N PHE A 110 -10.02 3.66 5.09
CA PHE A 110 -8.97 4.55 5.58
C PHE A 110 -8.85 5.79 4.70
N ALA A 111 -8.36 6.88 5.28
CA ALA A 111 -8.09 8.11 4.55
C ALA A 111 -6.58 8.25 4.31
N LEU A 112 -6.11 7.94 3.09
CA LEU A 112 -4.76 8.31 2.66
C LEU A 112 -4.84 9.59 1.83
N HIS A 113 -4.41 10.70 2.44
CA HIS A 113 -4.42 12.02 1.83
C HIS A 113 -3.12 12.35 1.09
N ARG A 114 -3.20 13.30 0.16
CA ARG A 114 -2.09 13.97 -0.49
C ARG A 114 -0.93 14.30 0.43
N GLU A 115 -1.12 14.86 1.63
CA GLU A 115 -0.01 15.26 2.51
C GLU A 115 0.76 14.04 3.01
N ALA A 116 0.07 12.94 3.32
CA ALA A 116 0.70 11.69 3.71
C ALA A 116 1.53 11.12 2.56
N ILE A 117 0.99 11.13 1.33
CA ILE A 117 1.69 10.71 0.12
C ILE A 117 2.91 11.60 -0.13
N MET A 118 2.72 12.92 -0.12
CA MET A 118 3.79 13.89 -0.34
C MET A 118 4.87 13.79 0.71
N SER A 119 4.52 13.61 1.99
CA SER A 119 5.49 13.41 3.06
C SER A 119 6.33 12.16 2.83
N GLN A 120 5.71 11.03 2.46
CA GLN A 120 6.41 9.78 2.16
C GLN A 120 7.34 9.93 0.94
N LEU A 121 6.89 10.61 -0.12
CA LEU A 121 7.69 10.87 -1.31
C LEU A 121 8.81 11.89 -1.07
N GLN A 122 8.58 12.91 -0.24
CA GLN A 122 9.59 13.92 0.11
C GLN A 122 10.72 13.29 0.92
N CYS A 123 10.40 12.41 1.89
CA CYS A 123 11.39 11.63 2.62
C CYS A 123 12.32 10.84 1.66
N PHE A 124 11.79 10.31 0.56
CA PHE A 124 12.59 9.67 -0.47
C PHE A 124 13.52 10.65 -1.19
N ILE A 125 13.01 11.81 -1.61
CA ILE A 125 13.80 12.84 -2.30
C ILE A 125 14.98 13.30 -1.43
N ASP A 126 14.73 13.59 -0.16
CA ASP A 126 15.75 14.06 0.77
C ASP A 126 16.78 12.98 1.09
N SER A 127 16.34 11.73 1.23
CA SER A 127 17.25 10.59 1.41
C SER A 127 18.18 10.39 0.21
N ARG A 128 17.72 10.64 -1.02
CA ARG A 128 18.54 10.56 -2.23
C ARG A 128 19.55 11.70 -2.33
N ARG A 129 19.18 12.91 -1.90
CA ARG A 129 20.08 14.08 -1.85
C ARG A 129 21.21 13.86 -0.84
N LYS A 130 20.91 13.31 0.34
CA LYS A 130 21.92 13.01 1.38
C LYS A 130 22.94 11.94 0.95
N LYS A 131 22.62 11.05 0.01
CA LYS A 131 23.55 10.03 -0.52
C LYS A 131 24.49 10.52 -1.62
N LYS A 132 24.31 11.77 -2.11
CA LYS A 132 25.19 12.36 -3.14
C LYS A 132 26.39 13.11 -2.55
N PHE A 133 26.58 13.05 -1.23
CA PHE A 133 27.70 13.67 -0.51
C PHE A 133 28.49 12.59 0.22
#